data_AF-A0A562NXJ3-F1
#
_entry.id   AF-A0A562NXJ3-F1
#
_cell.length_a   1.000
_cell.length_b   1.000
_cell.length_c   1.000
_cell.angle_alpha   90.00
_cell.angle_beta   90.00
_cell.angle_gamma   90.00
#
_symmetry.space_group_name_H-M   'P 1'
#
loop_
_entity.id
_entity.type
_entity.pdbx_description
1 polymer ?
#
loop_
_entity_poly.entity_id
_entity_poly.type
_entity_poly.pdbx_seq_one_letter_code
_entity_poly.pdbx_strand_id
1 'polypeptide(L)'
;MKLAMTAAILAAPLLLAACENDGIPVVVDTEVTPVADACGSANYTSLIGQKSPQISVPAGTVHRSYRTGDPVTMDLNPMRVNFEYDRSGKLIAVSCG
;
A
#
# COMPACT_ATOMS: atom_id res chain seq x y z
N MET A 1 -7.90 17.64 70.43
CA MET A 1 -9.20 17.43 69.78
C MET A 1 -9.19 18.12 68.43
N LYS A 2 -9.60 17.40 67.36
CA LYS A 2 -9.80 17.85 65.96
C LYS A 2 -8.49 18.07 65.17
N LEU A 3 -8.28 17.54 63.97
CA LEU A 3 -9.14 16.76 63.08
C LEU A 3 -8.23 15.97 62.11
N ALA A 4 -8.60 14.73 61.84
CA ALA A 4 -8.03 13.87 60.81
C ALA A 4 -8.23 14.49 59.42
N MET A 5 -7.23 14.37 58.54
CA MET A 5 -7.33 14.27 57.05
C MET A 5 -6.05 14.80 56.41
N THR A 6 -4.95 14.05 56.43
CA THR A 6 -3.82 14.29 55.51
C THR A 6 -3.05 13.01 55.19
N ALA A 7 -3.68 11.84 55.37
CA ALA A 7 -3.09 10.55 55.02
C ALA A 7 -3.63 10.06 53.66
N ALA A 8 -3.31 10.73 52.55
CA ALA A 8 -3.67 10.22 51.21
C ALA A 8 -2.94 10.81 50.00
N ILE A 9 -2.00 11.75 50.12
CA ILE A 9 -1.50 12.52 48.95
C ILE A 9 0.02 12.49 48.87
N LEU A 10 0.65 11.31 48.78
CA LEU A 10 2.10 11.26 48.50
C LEU A 10 2.58 10.05 47.68
N ALA A 11 1.69 9.25 47.09
CA ALA A 11 2.08 8.05 46.33
C ALA A 11 1.85 8.16 44.80
N ALA A 12 1.56 9.35 44.27
CA ALA A 12 1.17 9.52 42.87
C ALA A 12 2.29 9.47 41.80
N PRO A 13 3.58 9.77 42.04
CA PRO A 13 4.52 9.92 40.92
C PRO A 13 5.15 8.60 40.42
N LEU A 14 4.89 7.45 41.05
CA LEU A 14 5.52 6.17 40.67
C LEU A 14 4.90 5.47 39.46
N LEU A 15 3.85 6.02 38.85
CA LEU A 15 3.13 5.40 37.73
C LEU A 15 3.63 5.83 36.33
N LEU A 16 4.62 6.72 36.23
CA LEU A 16 5.09 7.24 34.93
C LEU A 16 6.28 6.48 34.30
N ALA A 17 6.81 5.43 34.93
CA ALA A 17 7.98 4.70 34.40
C ALA A 17 7.63 3.61 33.36
N ALA A 18 6.37 3.48 32.94
CA ALA A 18 5.91 2.39 32.07
C ALA A 18 5.87 2.72 30.56
N CYS A 19 6.32 3.92 30.15
CA CYS A 19 6.44 4.28 28.73
C CYS A 19 7.83 3.91 28.15
N GLU A 20 8.38 2.76 28.53
CA GLU A 20 9.51 2.18 27.79
C GLU A 20 8.97 1.73 26.43
N ASN A 21 9.43 2.40 25.38
CA ASN A 21 9.08 2.08 23.99
C ASN A 21 9.83 0.80 23.60
N ASP A 22 9.21 -0.36 23.89
CA ASP A 22 9.61 -1.67 23.41
C ASP A 22 9.88 -1.54 21.90
N GLY A 23 11.12 -1.81 21.52
CA GLY A 23 11.66 -1.52 20.19
C GLY A 23 10.72 -2.08 19.12
N ILE A 24 10.19 -1.18 18.28
CA ILE A 24 9.44 -1.57 17.10
C ILE A 24 10.35 -2.51 16.30
N PRO A 25 9.95 -3.77 16.04
CA PRO A 25 10.73 -4.63 15.20
C PRO A 25 10.91 -3.92 13.85
N VAL A 26 12.17 -3.61 13.53
CA VAL A 26 12.54 -3.10 12.21
C VAL A 26 12.21 -4.23 11.25
N VAL A 27 11.05 -4.12 10.60
CA VAL A 27 10.73 -4.91 9.43
C VAL A 27 11.79 -4.51 8.42
N VAL A 28 12.78 -5.39 8.24
CA VAL A 28 13.70 -5.28 7.12
C VAL A 28 12.81 -5.46 5.90
N ASP A 29 12.47 -4.35 5.23
CA ASP A 29 11.92 -4.39 3.89
C ASP A 29 12.89 -5.23 3.08
N THR A 30 12.51 -6.49 2.86
CA THR A 30 13.23 -7.36 1.96
C THR A 30 13.12 -6.65 0.63
N GLU A 31 14.23 -6.09 0.15
CA GLU A 31 14.33 -5.44 -1.14
C GLU A 31 13.73 -6.41 -2.16
N VAL A 32 12.48 -6.16 -2.53
CA VAL A 32 11.78 -6.95 -3.54
C VAL A 32 12.58 -6.68 -4.78
N THR A 33 13.44 -7.62 -5.15
CA THR A 33 14.18 -7.56 -6.40
C THR A 33 13.11 -7.29 -7.45
N PRO A 34 13.16 -6.15 -8.17
CA PRO A 34 12.12 -5.82 -9.11
C PRO A 34 12.02 -7.00 -10.04
N VAL A 35 10.88 -7.70 -10.00
CA VAL A 35 10.59 -8.76 -10.95
C VAL A 35 10.83 -8.11 -12.30
N ALA A 36 11.80 -8.64 -13.05
CA ALA A 36 12.12 -8.13 -14.37
C ALA A 36 10.81 -7.92 -15.12
N ASP A 37 10.63 -6.77 -15.78
CA ASP A 37 9.37 -6.35 -16.39
C ASP A 37 8.91 -7.34 -17.47
N ALA A 38 8.30 -8.44 -17.04
CA ALA A 38 8.06 -9.62 -17.86
C ALA A 38 6.94 -9.38 -18.89
N CYS A 39 6.02 -8.48 -18.58
CA CYS A 39 4.89 -8.12 -19.43
C CYS A 39 5.09 -6.79 -20.18
N GLY A 40 6.18 -6.05 -19.92
CA GLY A 40 6.43 -4.76 -20.57
C GLY A 40 5.62 -3.60 -20.00
N SER A 41 5.24 -3.65 -18.71
CA SER A 41 4.49 -2.62 -18.00
C SER A 41 5.19 -1.26 -17.97
N ALA A 42 6.53 -1.24 -17.96
CA ALA A 42 7.33 -0.01 -17.92
C ALA A 42 7.05 0.91 -19.11
N ASN A 43 6.70 0.33 -20.27
CA ASN A 43 6.39 1.08 -21.50
C ASN A 43 5.17 2.00 -21.39
N TYR A 44 4.32 1.80 -20.38
CA TYR A 44 3.06 2.54 -20.21
C TYR A 44 3.06 3.47 -19.00
N THR A 45 4.16 3.54 -18.25
CA THR A 45 4.28 4.36 -17.03
C THR A 45 4.01 5.84 -17.29
N SER A 46 4.36 6.35 -18.46
CA SER A 46 4.10 7.73 -18.90
C SER A 46 2.61 8.07 -19.08
N LEU A 47 1.75 7.04 -19.15
CA LEU A 47 0.30 7.20 -19.28
C LEU A 47 -0.40 7.34 -17.93
N ILE A 48 0.29 6.99 -16.82
CA ILE A 48 -0.26 7.11 -15.48
C ILE A 48 -0.58 8.58 -15.20
N GLY A 49 -1.80 8.81 -14.73
CA GLY A 49 -2.32 10.15 -14.47
C GLY A 49 -3.16 10.73 -15.59
N GLN A 50 -3.12 10.17 -16.80
CA GLN A 50 -3.95 10.61 -17.91
C GLN A 50 -5.38 10.09 -17.77
N LYS A 51 -6.36 10.89 -18.21
CA LYS A 51 -7.78 10.51 -18.24
C LYS A 51 -8.09 9.79 -19.54
N SER A 52 -8.45 8.51 -19.44
CA SER A 52 -8.77 7.64 -20.58
C SER A 52 -7.74 7.73 -21.72
N PRO A 53 -6.44 7.48 -21.43
CA PRO A 53 -5.40 7.51 -22.45
C PRO A 53 -5.69 6.49 -23.54
N GLN A 54 -5.31 6.82 -24.78
CA GLN A 54 -5.28 5.84 -25.86
C GLN A 54 -4.08 4.92 -25.65
N ILE A 55 -4.33 3.65 -25.33
CA ILE A 55 -3.28 2.65 -25.08
C ILE A 55 -3.20 1.73 -26.28
N SER A 56 -2.06 1.72 -26.98
CA SER A 56 -1.78 0.77 -28.05
C SER A 56 -1.02 -0.43 -27.48
N VAL A 57 -1.73 -1.55 -27.30
CA VAL A 57 -1.14 -2.80 -26.84
C VAL A 57 -0.77 -3.65 -28.06
N PRO A 58 0.46 -4.21 -28.15
CA PRO A 58 0.86 -5.07 -29.25
C PRO A 58 -0.08 -6.27 -29.42
N ALA A 59 -0.27 -6.70 -30.67
CA ALA A 59 -1.09 -7.87 -30.96
C ALA A 59 -0.50 -9.12 -30.27
N GLY A 60 -1.36 -9.91 -29.64
CA GLY A 60 -0.97 -11.11 -28.90
C GLY A 60 -0.53 -10.86 -27.45
N THR A 61 -0.39 -9.61 -27.00
CA THR A 61 -0.14 -9.31 -25.59
C THR A 61 -1.40 -9.54 -24.75
N VAL A 62 -1.27 -10.38 -23.74
CA VAL A 62 -2.32 -10.60 -22.74
C VAL A 62 -2.42 -9.34 -21.88
N HIS A 63 -3.59 -8.74 -21.82
CA HIS A 63 -3.82 -7.54 -21.00
C HIS A 63 -5.19 -7.57 -20.34
N ARG A 64 -5.32 -6.83 -19.25
CA ARG A 64 -6.58 -6.63 -18.54
C ARG A 64 -6.72 -5.16 -18.15
N SER A 65 -7.93 -4.64 -18.28
CA SER A 65 -8.30 -3.31 -17.81
C SER A 65 -9.44 -3.44 -16.82
N TYR A 66 -9.33 -2.76 -15.68
CA TYR A 66 -10.34 -2.77 -14.64
C TYR A 66 -10.31 -1.45 -13.86
N ARG A 67 -11.38 -1.18 -13.10
CA ARG A 67 -11.43 -0.03 -12.21
C ARG A 67 -11.15 -0.45 -10.77
N THR A 68 -10.60 0.48 -9.98
CA THR A 68 -10.41 0.27 -8.55
C THR A 68 -11.75 -0.10 -7.89
N GLY A 69 -11.76 -1.28 -7.25
CA GLY A 69 -12.93 -1.85 -6.58
C GLY A 69 -13.75 -2.83 -7.43
N ASP A 70 -13.42 -3.02 -8.71
CA ASP A 70 -14.02 -4.10 -9.50
C ASP A 70 -13.60 -5.46 -8.94
N PRO A 71 -14.52 -6.45 -8.89
CA PRO A 71 -14.15 -7.80 -8.49
C PRO A 71 -13.25 -8.42 -9.56
N VAL A 72 -12.01 -8.73 -9.19
CA VAL A 72 -11.02 -9.40 -10.04
C VAL A 72 -10.49 -10.65 -9.35
N THR A 73 -10.09 -11.63 -10.15
CA THR A 73 -9.38 -12.81 -9.67
C THR A 73 -7.92 -12.48 -9.39
N MET A 74 -7.37 -13.05 -8.31
CA MET A 74 -5.98 -12.87 -7.87
C MET A 74 -5.03 -13.94 -8.46
N ASP A 75 -5.36 -14.47 -9.64
CA ASP A 75 -4.51 -15.40 -10.36
C ASP A 75 -3.27 -14.68 -10.91
N LEU A 76 -2.08 -15.25 -10.70
CA LEU A 76 -0.84 -14.70 -11.22
C LEU A 76 -0.62 -15.15 -12.67
N ASN A 77 -0.56 -14.18 -13.58
CA ASN A 77 -0.03 -14.33 -14.93
C ASN A 77 1.11 -13.32 -15.15
N PRO A 78 2.38 -13.74 -15.04
CA PRO A 78 3.53 -12.83 -15.17
C PRO A 78 3.62 -12.12 -16.53
N MET A 79 3.00 -12.68 -17.57
CA MET A 79 3.02 -12.14 -18.94
C MET A 79 1.84 -11.21 -19.22
N ARG A 80 0.91 -11.02 -18.27
CA ARG A 80 -0.25 -10.14 -18.42
C ARG A 80 0.07 -8.75 -17.90
N VAL A 81 -0.24 -7.72 -18.71
CA VAL A 81 -0.22 -6.33 -18.27
C VAL A 81 -1.61 -5.91 -17.78
N ASN A 82 -1.66 -5.32 -16.59
CA ASN A 82 -2.86 -4.78 -15.99
C ASN A 82 -2.87 -3.25 -16.11
N PHE A 83 -4.01 -2.68 -16.50
CA PHE A 83 -4.27 -1.24 -16.51
C PHE A 83 -5.39 -0.95 -15.50
N GLU A 84 -5.04 -0.30 -14.39
CA GLU A 84 -6.00 0.06 -13.36
C GLU A 84 -6.42 1.53 -13.50
N TYR A 85 -7.73 1.73 -13.52
CA TYR A 85 -8.33 3.05 -13.61
C TYR A 85 -9.05 3.42 -12.32
N ASP A 86 -9.03 4.69 -11.94
CA ASP A 86 -9.95 5.17 -10.91
C ASP A 86 -11.39 5.30 -11.46
N ARG A 87 -12.33 5.69 -10.57
CA ARG A 87 -13.74 5.89 -10.95
C ARG A 87 -13.97 7.03 -11.95
N SER A 88 -13.03 7.96 -12.08
CA SER A 88 -13.09 9.05 -13.05
C SER A 88 -12.59 8.65 -14.44
N GLY A 89 -12.00 7.45 -14.57
CA GLY A 89 -11.38 6.95 -15.80
C GLY A 89 -9.92 7.38 -15.95
N LYS A 90 -9.27 7.87 -14.89
CA LYS A 90 -7.84 8.17 -14.88
C LYS A 90 -7.05 6.89 -14.66
N LEU A 91 -6.03 6.66 -15.48
CA LEU A 91 -5.11 5.54 -15.28
C LEU A 91 -4.28 5.82 -14.02
N ILE A 92 -4.29 4.91 -13.05
CA ILE A 92 -3.61 5.10 -11.76
C ILE A 92 -2.48 4.10 -11.53
N ALA A 93 -2.51 2.93 -12.17
CA ALA A 93 -1.44 1.95 -12.09
C ALA A 93 -1.33 1.11 -13.37
N VAL A 94 -0.10 0.67 -13.64
CA VAL A 94 0.21 -0.36 -14.63
C VAL A 94 1.12 -1.38 -13.97
N SER A 95 0.79 -2.66 -14.05
CA SER A 95 1.54 -3.73 -13.38
C SER A 95 1.54 -5.03 -14.18
N CYS A 96 2.51 -5.89 -13.94
CA CYS A 96 2.49 -7.27 -14.42
C CYS A 96 1.82 -8.18 -13.38
N GLY A 97 0.96 -9.11 -13.84
CA GLY A 97 0.38 -10.12 -12.97
C GLY A 97 -1.00 -10.62 -13.37
#